data_AF-A0A151WNY7-F1
#
_entry.id   AF-A0A151WNY7-F1
#
_cell.length_a   1.000
_cell.length_b   1.000
_cell.length_c   1.000
_cell.angle_alpha   90.00
_cell.angle_beta   90.00
_cell.angle_gamma   90.00
#
_symmetry.space_group_name_H-M   'P 1'
#
loop_
_entity.id
_entity.type
_entity.pdbx_description
1 polymer ?
#
loop_
_entity_poly.entity_id
_entity_poly.type
_entity_poly.pdbx_seq_one_letter_code
_entity_poly.pdbx_strand_id
1 'polypeptide(L)'
;MQKLKRYVRKADKPLQVVRRYVEQEINSSSVSSTILLNSVLTHLNLMSLHYDGPLILDCKNPQYKMVRYNEIVIKAESLADSCCDLNDGTIVSVANIAYCTKRNVPVIIGHELVRKEDLFNVPCPFSLLEFILCIYAQI
;
A
#
# COMPACT_ATOMS: atom_id res chain seq x y z
N MET A 1 -5.65 20.20 14.68
CA MET A 1 -6.46 20.86 15.74
C MET A 1 -7.70 21.62 15.24
N GLN A 2 -7.69 22.30 14.08
CA GLN A 2 -8.83 23.13 13.63
C GLN A 2 -10.08 22.34 13.20
N LYS A 3 -9.94 21.13 12.64
CA LYS A 3 -11.08 20.32 12.14
C LYS A 3 -12.02 19.88 13.27
N LEU A 4 -11.49 19.36 14.38
CA LEU A 4 -12.29 18.84 15.49
C LEU A 4 -13.19 19.90 16.14
N LYS A 5 -12.74 21.15 16.22
CA LYS A 5 -13.53 22.26 16.75
C LYS A 5 -14.85 22.48 15.99
N ARG A 6 -14.91 22.16 14.69
CA ARG A 6 -16.15 22.31 13.88
C ARG A 6 -17.25 21.31 14.27
N TYR A 7 -16.89 20.19 14.87
CA TYR A 7 -17.85 19.15 15.28
C TYR A 7 -18.40 19.36 16.69
N VAL A 8 -17.78 20.24 17.48
CA VAL A 8 -18.22 20.64 18.82
C VAL A 8 -19.41 21.58 18.69
N ARG A 9 -20.64 21.04 18.75
CA ARG A 9 -21.88 21.84 18.75
C ARG A 9 -22.30 22.30 20.14
N LYS A 10 -21.92 21.54 21.17
CA LYS A 10 -22.09 21.89 22.57
C LYS A 10 -20.88 21.40 23.37
N ALA A 11 -20.40 22.23 24.30
CA ALA A 11 -19.17 21.97 25.05
C ALA A 11 -19.31 20.78 26.04
N ASP A 12 -20.53 20.43 26.43
CA ASP A 12 -20.86 19.37 27.39
C ASP A 12 -20.81 17.95 26.80
N LYS A 13 -20.61 17.79 25.48
CA LYS A 13 -20.66 16.46 24.81
C LYS A 13 -19.43 16.17 23.95
N PRO A 14 -18.22 16.14 24.53
CA PRO A 14 -16.98 15.91 23.76
C PRO A 14 -16.95 14.54 23.09
N LEU A 15 -17.51 13.50 23.70
CA LEU A 15 -17.53 12.14 23.14
C LEU A 15 -18.35 12.03 21.85
N GLN A 16 -19.37 12.89 21.68
CA GLN A 16 -20.17 12.91 20.45
C GLN A 16 -19.37 13.42 19.24
N VAL A 17 -18.30 14.18 19.46
CA VAL A 17 -17.40 14.68 18.41
C VAL A 17 -16.56 13.55 17.84
N VAL A 18 -16.00 12.70 18.71
CA VAL A 18 -15.21 11.53 18.29
C VAL A 18 -16.07 10.59 17.46
N ARG A 19 -17.29 10.30 17.91
CA ARG A 19 -18.22 9.45 17.17
C ARG A 19 -18.55 10.00 15.77
N ARG A 20 -18.84 11.30 15.66
CA ARG A 20 -19.12 11.95 14.36
C ARG A 20 -17.91 11.99 13.44
N TYR A 21 -16.71 12.18 14.00
CA TYR A 21 -15.48 12.15 13.24
C TYR A 21 -15.25 10.76 12.62
N VAL A 22 -15.40 9.71 13.43
CA VAL A 22 -15.31 8.31 12.98
C VAL A 22 -16.40 7.99 11.93
N GLU A 23 -17.65 8.37 12.17
CA GLU A 23 -18.75 8.18 11.21
C GLU A 23 -18.48 8.90 9.87
N GLN A 24 -17.85 10.07 9.88
CA GLN A 24 -17.48 10.76 8.65
C GLN A 24 -16.32 10.10 7.92
N GLU A 25 -15.28 9.64 8.62
CA GLU A 25 -14.18 8.90 8.01
C GLU A 25 -14.72 7.63 7.32
N ILE A 26 -15.62 6.89 7.98
CA ILE A 26 -16.29 5.70 7.43
C ILE A 26 -17.14 6.05 6.21
N ASN A 27 -17.95 7.10 6.27
CA ASN A 27 -18.82 7.52 5.16
C ASN A 27 -18.05 8.20 4.00
N SER A 28 -16.85 8.72 4.26
CA SER A 28 -15.98 9.28 3.21
C SER A 28 -15.17 8.19 2.51
N SER A 29 -14.86 7.10 3.23
CA SER A 29 -14.16 5.94 2.68
C SER A 29 -15.10 4.95 1.96
N SER A 30 -16.42 5.12 2.05
CA SER A 30 -17.40 4.33 1.28
C SER A 30 -17.54 4.75 -0.20
N VAL A 31 -16.58 5.49 -0.77
CA VAL A 31 -16.52 5.71 -2.22
C VAL A 31 -16.08 4.41 -2.88
N SER A 32 -17.11 3.64 -3.24
CA SER A 32 -17.12 2.46 -4.10
C SER A 32 -15.84 2.27 -4.92
N SER A 33 -15.12 1.18 -4.63
CA SER A 33 -13.97 0.65 -5.35
C SER A 33 -14.34 0.16 -6.75
N THR A 34 -14.85 1.07 -7.59
CA THR A 34 -14.94 0.87 -9.03
C THR A 34 -14.09 1.94 -9.67
N ILE A 35 -12.79 1.93 -9.35
CA ILE A 35 -11.86 2.83 -10.00
C ILE A 35 -11.76 2.37 -11.45
N LEU A 36 -12.36 3.13 -12.37
CA LEU A 36 -12.21 2.93 -13.80
C LEU A 36 -10.70 2.91 -14.10
N LEU A 37 -10.18 1.78 -14.63
CA LEU A 37 -8.76 1.61 -14.96
C LEU A 37 -8.19 2.80 -15.75
N ASN A 38 -9.02 3.44 -16.57
CA ASN A 38 -8.64 4.61 -17.36
C ASN A 38 -8.32 5.86 -16.54
N SER A 39 -8.95 6.08 -15.38
CA SER A 39 -8.62 7.22 -14.50
C SER A 39 -7.43 6.94 -13.57
N VAL A 40 -7.07 5.67 -13.35
CA VAL A 40 -5.84 5.32 -12.60
C VAL A 40 -4.61 5.62 -13.43
N LEU A 41 -4.64 5.26 -14.71
CA LEU A 41 -3.51 5.41 -15.62
C LEU A 41 -3.13 6.88 -15.87
N THR A 42 -4.08 7.82 -15.78
CA THR A 42 -3.78 9.26 -15.94
C THR A 42 -2.90 9.83 -14.83
N HIS A 43 -2.88 9.19 -13.66
CA HIS A 43 -2.07 9.62 -12.50
C HIS A 43 -0.87 8.70 -12.23
N LEU A 44 -0.70 7.66 -13.05
CA LEU A 44 0.39 6.71 -12.93
C LEU A 44 1.58 7.19 -13.77
N ASN A 45 2.70 7.50 -13.12
CA ASN A 45 3.93 7.85 -13.80
C ASN A 45 5.01 6.79 -13.52
N LEU A 46 5.43 6.09 -14.56
CA LEU A 46 6.48 5.07 -14.52
C LEU A 46 7.83 5.72 -14.80
N MET A 47 8.79 5.52 -13.90
CA MET A 47 10.08 6.20 -13.93
C MET A 47 11.23 5.20 -13.83
N SER A 48 12.43 5.65 -14.25
CA SER A 48 13.68 4.90 -14.12
C SER A 48 13.64 3.55 -14.85
N LEU A 49 13.66 3.62 -16.18
CA LEU A 49 13.64 2.44 -17.04
C LEU A 49 14.88 1.57 -16.83
N HIS A 50 14.69 0.25 -16.77
CA HIS A 50 15.76 -0.73 -16.63
C HIS A 50 15.42 -2.04 -17.35
N TYR A 51 16.35 -3.00 -17.32
CA TYR A 51 16.24 -4.27 -18.06
C TYR A 51 16.73 -5.49 -17.27
N ASP A 52 17.16 -5.28 -16.03
CA ASP A 52 17.82 -6.23 -15.14
C ASP A 52 16.90 -6.78 -14.03
N GLY A 53 15.60 -6.46 -14.07
CA GLY A 53 14.63 -6.92 -13.09
C GLY A 53 14.04 -8.31 -13.40
N PRO A 54 13.52 -9.01 -12.38
CA PRO A 54 12.81 -10.27 -12.55
C PRO A 54 11.54 -10.11 -13.39
N LEU A 55 11.38 -10.93 -14.42
CA LEU A 55 10.19 -10.96 -15.28
C LEU A 55 9.43 -12.27 -15.08
N ILE A 56 8.12 -12.18 -14.90
CA ILE A 56 7.21 -13.33 -14.87
C ILE A 56 6.66 -13.63 -16.26
N LEU A 57 6.03 -14.81 -16.42
CA LEU A 57 5.33 -15.17 -17.65
C LEU A 57 4.33 -14.06 -18.04
N ASP A 58 4.22 -13.78 -19.33
CA ASP A 58 3.38 -12.70 -19.88
C ASP A 58 3.81 -11.25 -19.52
N CYS A 59 4.97 -11.06 -18.90
CA CYS A 59 5.57 -9.74 -18.69
C CYS A 59 6.78 -9.54 -19.61
N LYS A 60 6.88 -8.34 -20.19
CA LYS A 60 7.99 -7.96 -21.09
C LYS A 60 8.50 -6.56 -20.77
N ASN A 61 9.63 -6.23 -21.37
CA ASN A 61 10.14 -4.87 -21.41
C ASN A 61 9.10 -3.94 -22.07
N PRO A 62 8.98 -2.68 -21.59
CA PRO A 62 9.86 -1.98 -20.65
C PRO A 62 9.64 -2.34 -19.17
N GLN A 63 10.73 -2.28 -18.38
CA GLN A 63 10.71 -2.42 -16.91
C GLN A 63 11.08 -1.08 -16.26
N TYR A 64 10.64 -0.86 -15.03
CA TYR A 64 10.78 0.39 -14.30
C TYR A 64 11.15 0.16 -12.83
N LYS A 65 12.10 0.93 -12.33
CA LYS A 65 12.51 0.85 -10.91
C LYS A 65 11.53 1.58 -9.99
N MET A 66 10.71 2.48 -10.54
CA MET A 66 9.87 3.38 -9.76
C MET A 66 8.50 3.59 -10.40
N VAL A 67 7.47 3.63 -9.57
CA VAL A 67 6.14 4.11 -9.96
C VAL A 67 5.70 5.19 -9.00
N ARG A 68 5.20 6.29 -9.57
CA ARG A 68 4.54 7.35 -8.84
C ARG A 68 3.05 7.29 -9.12
N TYR A 69 2.27 7.29 -8.05
CA TYR A 69 0.83 7.48 -8.11
C TYR A 69 0.46 8.64 -7.19
N ASN A 70 -0.05 9.73 -7.77
CA ASN A 70 -0.24 11.00 -7.08
C ASN A 70 1.06 11.49 -6.39
N GLU A 71 1.05 11.67 -5.07
CA GLU A 71 2.19 12.10 -4.25
C GLU A 71 2.97 10.91 -3.65
N ILE A 72 2.54 9.68 -3.90
CA ILE A 72 3.16 8.46 -3.38
C ILE A 72 4.13 7.91 -4.42
N VAL A 73 5.31 7.49 -3.98
CA VAL A 73 6.35 6.92 -4.83
C VAL A 73 6.74 5.55 -4.26
N ILE A 74 6.62 4.52 -5.08
CA ILE A 74 7.06 3.16 -4.77
C ILE A 74 8.33 2.90 -5.58
N LYS A 75 9.36 2.35 -4.92
CA LYS A 75 10.66 2.04 -5.54
C LYS A 75 11.01 0.57 -5.33
N ALA A 76 11.17 -0.17 -6.41
CA ALA A 76 11.45 -1.61 -6.38
C ALA A 76 12.80 -1.97 -5.73
N GLU A 77 13.78 -1.06 -5.74
CA GLU A 77 15.12 -1.30 -5.18
C GLU A 77 15.33 -0.71 -3.78
N SER A 78 14.33 0.00 -3.23
CA SER A 78 14.45 0.64 -1.92
C SER A 78 13.93 -0.28 -0.83
N LEU A 79 14.73 -0.55 0.21
CA LEU A 79 14.25 -1.32 1.37
C LEU A 79 13.09 -0.65 2.11
N ALA A 80 13.02 0.68 2.08
CA ALA A 80 11.99 1.44 2.78
C ALA A 80 10.76 1.74 1.91
N ASP A 81 10.96 1.91 0.59
CA ASP A 81 9.89 2.36 -0.33
C ASP A 81 9.39 1.23 -1.26
N SER A 82 9.78 -0.03 -1.03
CA SER A 82 9.36 -1.18 -1.84
C SER A 82 8.10 -1.86 -1.33
N CYS A 83 7.53 -1.48 -0.19
CA CYS A 83 6.36 -2.16 0.35
C CYS A 83 5.07 -1.40 0.02
N CYS A 84 4.02 -2.12 -0.36
CA CYS A 84 2.67 -1.59 -0.51
C CYS A 84 1.61 -2.57 0.03
N ASP A 85 0.51 -2.02 0.52
CA ASP A 85 -0.68 -2.75 0.90
C ASP A 85 -1.68 -2.80 -0.26
N LEU A 86 -2.34 -3.95 -0.42
CA LEU A 86 -3.45 -4.14 -1.34
C LEU A 86 -4.77 -3.97 -0.60
N ASN A 87 -5.85 -3.75 -1.35
CA ASN A 87 -7.20 -3.54 -0.79
C ASN A 87 -7.74 -4.73 0.03
N ASP A 88 -7.17 -5.92 -0.15
CA ASP A 88 -7.48 -7.14 0.60
C ASP A 88 -6.68 -7.26 1.92
N GLY A 89 -5.79 -6.30 2.21
CA GLY A 89 -4.91 -6.30 3.38
C GLY A 89 -3.60 -7.08 3.16
N THR A 90 -3.38 -7.60 1.95
CA THR A 90 -2.13 -8.28 1.58
C THR A 90 -1.00 -7.26 1.46
N ILE A 91 0.15 -7.53 2.08
CA ILE A 91 1.34 -6.66 1.96
C ILE A 91 2.27 -7.28 0.93
N VAL A 92 2.73 -6.48 -0.03
CA VAL A 92 3.64 -6.93 -1.09
C VAL A 92 4.92 -6.12 -1.05
N SER A 93 6.06 -6.82 -1.10
CA SER A 93 7.36 -6.22 -1.38
C SER A 93 7.61 -6.24 -2.89
N VAL A 94 7.67 -5.05 -3.47
CA VAL A 94 7.88 -4.80 -4.89
C VAL A 94 9.33 -5.09 -5.25
N ALA A 95 9.53 -6.05 -6.16
CA ALA A 95 10.82 -6.41 -6.70
C ALA A 95 11.06 -5.81 -8.10
N ASN A 96 9.99 -5.57 -8.86
CA ASN A 96 10.06 -5.02 -10.21
C ASN A 96 8.73 -4.43 -10.67
N ILE A 97 8.74 -3.61 -11.71
CA ILE A 97 7.54 -3.05 -12.35
C ILE A 97 7.70 -3.24 -13.85
N ALA A 98 6.82 -4.02 -14.49
CA ALA A 98 6.97 -4.40 -15.89
C ALA A 98 5.65 -4.31 -16.65
N TYR A 99 5.71 -4.35 -17.98
CA TYR A 99 4.53 -4.34 -18.82
C TYR A 99 3.97 -5.75 -19.04
N CYS A 100 2.69 -5.97 -18.69
CA CYS A 100 2.01 -7.23 -18.92
C CYS A 100 1.36 -7.25 -20.31
N THR A 101 1.72 -8.22 -21.16
CA THR A 101 1.15 -8.39 -22.51
C THR A 101 -0.31 -8.81 -22.48
N LYS A 102 -0.69 -9.66 -21.53
CA LYS A 102 -2.05 -10.20 -21.42
C LYS A 102 -3.08 -9.13 -21.04
N ARG A 103 -2.70 -8.23 -20.14
CA ARG A 103 -3.59 -7.15 -19.64
C ARG A 103 -3.35 -5.81 -20.34
N ASN A 104 -2.27 -5.71 -21.12
CA ASN A 104 -1.86 -4.49 -21.83
C ASN A 104 -1.75 -3.27 -20.88
N VAL A 105 -1.23 -3.50 -19.67
CA VAL A 105 -1.04 -2.49 -18.62
C VAL A 105 0.24 -2.78 -17.83
N PRO A 106 0.86 -1.77 -17.21
CA PRO A 106 1.95 -1.99 -16.26
C PRO A 106 1.45 -2.76 -15.03
N VAL A 107 2.26 -3.70 -14.56
CA VAL A 107 2.02 -4.53 -13.38
C VAL A 107 3.21 -4.47 -12.44
N ILE A 108 2.91 -4.58 -11.15
CA ILE A 108 3.92 -4.69 -10.09
C ILE A 108 4.23 -6.18 -9.92
N ILE A 109 5.52 -6.51 -9.90
CA ILE A 109 6.04 -7.85 -9.64
C ILE A 109 6.73 -7.79 -8.28
N GLY A 110 6.39 -8.72 -7.40
CA GLY A 110 6.89 -8.70 -6.03
C GLY A 110 6.57 -9.98 -5.28
N HIS A 111 6.90 -9.97 -4.00
CA HIS A 111 6.68 -11.07 -3.09
C HIS A 111 5.63 -10.68 -2.05
N GLU A 112 4.68 -11.58 -1.83
CA GLU A 112 3.72 -11.46 -0.73
C GLU A 112 4.43 -11.64 0.61
N LEU A 113 4.23 -10.68 1.52
CA LEU A 113 4.76 -10.71 2.87
C LEU A 113 3.74 -11.37 3.79
N VAL A 114 4.05 -12.59 4.22
CA VAL A 114 3.23 -13.34 5.15
C VAL A 114 3.54 -12.88 6.57
N ARG A 115 2.49 -12.55 7.33
CA ARG A 115 2.61 -12.29 8.77
C ARG A 115 3.09 -13.55 9.47
N LYS A 116 4.33 -13.55 9.98
CA LYS A 116 4.78 -14.60 10.89
C LYS A 116 4.24 -14.34 12.29
N GLU A 117 3.82 -15.42 12.94
CA GLU A 117 3.53 -15.42 14.37
C GLU A 117 4.83 -15.34 15.18
N ASP A 118 4.70 -14.95 16.44
CA ASP A 118 5.84 -14.69 17.34
C ASP A 118 6.77 -15.91 17.43
N LEU A 119 8.04 -15.74 17.05
CA LEU A 119 9.06 -16.79 17.11
C LEU A 119 9.46 -17.15 18.55
N PHE A 120 9.21 -16.25 19.51
CA PHE A 120 9.54 -16.44 20.92
C PHE A 120 8.41 -15.91 21.81
N ASN A 121 7.94 -16.75 22.72
CA ASN A 121 6.97 -16.39 23.76
C ASN A 121 7.66 -15.95 25.08
N VAL A 122 8.98 -15.81 25.11
CA VAL A 122 9.76 -15.45 26.31
C VAL A 122 10.85 -14.45 25.92
N PRO A 123 11.01 -13.31 26.64
CA PRO A 123 10.30 -12.92 27.86
C PRO A 123 8.95 -12.22 27.61
N CYS A 124 8.63 -11.87 26.37
CA CYS A 124 7.34 -11.30 26.00
C CYS A 124 6.96 -11.73 24.56
N PRO A 125 5.66 -11.86 24.25
CA PRO A 125 5.20 -11.98 22.87
C PRO A 125 5.71 -10.80 22.04
N PHE A 126 6.36 -11.08 20.91
CA PHE A 126 6.82 -10.04 19.97
C PHE A 126 5.67 -9.16 19.48
N SER A 127 4.43 -9.66 19.53
CA SER A 127 3.19 -8.92 19.27
C SER A 127 2.94 -7.71 20.17
N LEU A 128 3.69 -7.54 21.28
CA LEU A 128 3.68 -6.32 22.11
C LEU A 128 4.73 -5.28 21.68
N LEU A 129 5.68 -5.63 20.81
CA LEU A 129 6.58 -4.68 20.16
C LEU A 129 5.98 -4.32 18.79
N GLU A 130 5.69 -3.04 18.56
CA GLU A 130 5.21 -2.50 17.27
C GLU A 130 6.30 -2.52 16.15
N PHE A 131 7.12 -3.57 16.08
CA PHE A 131 8.03 -3.81 14.97
C PHE A 131 7.51 -5.00 14.17
N ILE A 132 6.77 -4.73 13.10
CA ILE A 132 6.42 -5.73 12.09
C ILE A 132 7.73 -6.17 11.43
N LEU A 133 8.24 -7.32 11.87
CA LEU A 133 9.45 -7.92 11.33
C LEU A 133 9.09 -8.65 10.02
N CYS A 134 9.05 -7.92 8.90
CA CYS A 134 8.90 -8.51 7.56
C CYS A 134 10.22 -9.18 7.16
N ILE A 135 10.33 -10.51 7.33
CA ILE A 135 11.45 -11.29 6.80
C ILE A 135 11.08 -11.79 5.41
N TYR A 136 11.92 -11.47 4.42
CA TYR A 136 11.86 -11.96 3.04
C TYR A 136 11.77 -13.49 3.01
N ALA A 137 10.70 -14.03 2.44
CA ALA A 137 10.61 -15.43 2.07
C ALA A 137 11.19 -15.59 0.65
N GLN A 138 12.43 -16.06 0.57
CA GLN A 138 13.05 -16.50 -0.69
C GLN A 138 12.42 -17.84 -1.11
N ILE A 139 11.94 -17.91 -2.35
CA ILE A 139 11.82 -19.16 -3.12
C ILE A 139 12.97 -19.16 -4.12
#